data_AF-A0A3C0RDW8-F1
#
_entry.id   AF-A0A3C0RDW8-F1
#
_cell.length_a   1.000
_cell.length_b   1.000
_cell.length_c   1.000
_cell.angle_alpha   90.00
_cell.angle_beta   90.00
_cell.angle_gamma   90.00
#
_symmetry.space_group_name_H-M   'P 1'
#
loop_
_entity.id
_entity.type
_entity.pdbx_description
1 polymer ?
#
loop_
_entity_poly.entity_id
_entity_poly.type
_entity_poly.pdbx_seq_one_letter_code
_entity_poly.pdbx_strand_id
1 'polypeptide(L)' 'GFALSDHADWNGLLSAVKATGASKVFVTHGFQSVFSRYLNEIGIEAAEVITQYGEEEKNTEEPA' A
#
# COMPACT_ATOMS: atom_id res chain seq x y z
N GLY A 1 -1.57 -13.30 23.29
CA GLY A 1 -1.36 -13.94 21.97
C GLY A 1 -1.03 -12.87 20.97
N PHE A 2 -0.29 -13.18 19.91
CA PHE A 2 0.01 -12.22 18.84
C PHE A 2 -1.13 -12.20 17.84
N ALA A 3 -1.58 -11.01 17.44
CA ALA A 3 -2.55 -10.87 16.36
C ALA A 3 -1.87 -11.26 15.04
N LEU A 4 -2.47 -12.18 14.30
CA LEU A 4 -2.04 -12.54 12.96
C LEU A 4 -2.68 -11.54 11.98
N SER A 5 -1.86 -10.84 11.20
CA SER A 5 -2.33 -9.97 10.11
C SER A 5 -2.47 -10.78 8.82
N ASP A 6 -3.48 -10.46 8.03
CA ASP A 6 -3.73 -10.98 6.69
C ASP A 6 -3.07 -10.16 5.57
N HIS A 7 -2.36 -9.08 5.92
CA HIS A 7 -1.63 -8.24 4.96
C HIS A 7 -0.19 -8.74 4.71
N ALA A 8 0.28 -8.57 3.47
CA ALA A 8 1.68 -8.78 3.13
C ALA A 8 2.57 -7.72 3.79
N ASP A 9 3.74 -8.14 4.25
CA ASP A 9 4.78 -7.22 4.70
C ASP A 9 5.49 -6.55 3.50
N TRP A 10 6.42 -5.65 3.79
CA TRP A 10 7.13 -4.88 2.77
C TRP A 10 7.85 -5.77 1.73
N ASN A 11 8.52 -6.83 2.18
CA ASN A 11 9.24 -7.73 1.28
C ASN A 11 8.27 -8.57 0.45
N GLY A 12 7.15 -8.99 1.04
CA GLY A 12 6.06 -9.66 0.35
C GLY A 12 5.46 -8.80 -0.74
N LEU A 13 5.19 -7.52 -0.46
CA LEU A 13 4.70 -6.55 -1.45
C LEU A 13 5.67 -6.37 -2.62
N LEU A 14 6.96 -6.17 -2.35
CA LEU A 14 7.97 -6.03 -3.41
C LEU A 14 8.13 -7.30 -4.25
N SER A 15 8.08 -8.45 -3.61
CA SER A 15 8.16 -9.75 -4.30
C SER A 15 6.96 -9.95 -5.21
N ALA A 16 5.76 -9.63 -4.73
CA ALA A 16 4.53 -9.68 -5.52
C ALA A 16 4.61 -8.74 -6.74
N VAL A 17 4.97 -7.48 -6.54
CA VAL A 17 5.12 -6.49 -7.62
C VAL A 17 6.08 -6.99 -8.70
N LYS A 18 7.29 -7.44 -8.31
CA LYS A 18 8.30 -7.94 -9.25
C LYS A 18 7.83 -9.18 -10.00
N ALA A 19 7.15 -10.10 -9.32
CA ALA A 19 6.64 -11.32 -9.93
C ALA A 19 5.58 -11.05 -11.01
N THR A 20 4.86 -9.92 -10.94
CA THR A 20 3.86 -9.56 -11.97
C THR A 20 4.47 -9.17 -13.32
N GLY A 21 5.70 -8.61 -13.33
CA GLY A 21 6.28 -8.00 -14.51
C GLY A 21 5.53 -6.76 -15.02
N ALA A 22 4.70 -6.13 -14.18
CA ALA A 22 3.92 -4.94 -14.56
C ALA A 22 4.83 -3.77 -14.95
N SER A 23 4.47 -3.07 -16.04
CA SER A 23 5.17 -1.86 -16.47
C SER A 23 4.86 -0.65 -15.60
N LYS A 24 3.70 -0.66 -14.94
CA LYS A 24 3.25 0.40 -14.03
C LYS A 24 2.39 -0.17 -12.90
N VAL A 25 2.58 0.35 -11.69
CA VAL A 25 1.85 -0.06 -10.49
C VAL A 25 1.03 1.09 -9.94
N PHE A 26 -0.23 0.83 -9.62
CA PHE A 26 -1.12 1.79 -8.96
C PHE A 26 -1.33 1.38 -7.50
N VAL A 27 -0.94 2.24 -6.57
CA VAL A 27 -0.96 1.95 -5.14
C VAL A 27 -2.18 2.60 -4.48
N THR A 28 -2.99 1.78 -3.83
CA THR A 28 -4.18 2.20 -3.08
C THR A 28 -4.13 1.67 -1.64
N HIS A 29 -4.84 2.34 -0.72
CA HIS A 29 -4.89 2.06 0.72
C HIS A 29 -3.53 2.06 1.45
N GLY A 30 -3.55 2.30 2.77
CA GLY A 30 -2.34 2.26 3.60
C GLY A 30 -1.27 3.30 3.25
N PHE A 31 0.00 2.90 3.22
CA PHE A 31 1.16 3.78 3.00
C PHE A 31 1.43 4.07 1.51
N GLN A 32 0.42 4.58 0.82
CA GLN A 32 0.42 4.77 -0.64
C GLN A 32 1.63 5.58 -1.12
N SER A 33 1.85 6.76 -0.53
CA SER A 33 2.90 7.71 -0.95
C SER A 33 4.31 7.18 -0.70
N VAL A 34 4.49 6.41 0.38
CA VAL A 34 5.80 5.81 0.71
C VAL A 34 6.13 4.70 -0.27
N PHE A 35 5.16 3.82 -0.54
CA PHE A 35 5.39 2.67 -1.41
C PHE A 35 5.51 3.09 -2.88
N SER A 36 4.66 4.01 -3.36
CA SER A 36 4.74 4.55 -4.72
C SER A 36 6.08 5.23 -4.97
N ARG A 37 6.57 6.06 -4.02
CA ARG A 37 7.88 6.70 -4.13
C ARG A 37 9.01 5.68 -4.21
N TYR A 38 9.01 4.68 -3.32
CA TYR A 38 10.04 3.64 -3.33
C TYR A 38 10.07 2.84 -4.63
N LEU A 39 8.90 2.45 -5.16
CA LEU A 39 8.83 1.75 -6.45
C LEU A 39 9.47 2.57 -7.57
N ASN A 40 9.18 3.87 -7.65
CA ASN A 40 9.80 4.77 -8.62
C ASN A 40 11.32 4.89 -8.43
N GLU A 41 11.81 4.96 -7.19
CA GLU A 41 13.25 5.00 -6.87
C GLU A 41 14.00 3.76 -7.36
N ILE A 42 13.35 2.59 -7.35
CA ILE A 42 13.93 1.33 -7.86
C ILE A 42 13.65 1.09 -9.36
N GLY A 43 13.07 2.06 -10.06
CA GLY A 43 12.84 2.02 -11.50
C GLY A 43 11.54 1.33 -11.94
N ILE A 44 10.59 1.14 -11.04
CA ILE A 44 9.23 0.65 -11.35
C ILE A 44 8.28 1.85 -11.34
N GLU A 45 7.71 2.20 -12.49
CA GLU A 45 6.78 3.32 -12.57
C GLU A 45 5.58 3.08 -11.63
N ALA A 46 5.32 4.01 -10.73
CA ALA A 46 4.21 3.87 -9.79
C ALA A 46 3.47 5.18 -9.52
N ALA A 47 2.17 5.08 -9.27
CA ALA A 47 1.31 6.22 -8.93
C ALA A 47 0.32 5.87 -7.82
N GLU A 48 -0.06 6.87 -7.03
CA GLU A 48 -1.08 6.73 -5.99
C GLU A 48 -2.48 6.80 -6.61
N VAL A 49 -3.40 5.98 -6.09
CA VAL A 49 -4.82 6.04 -6.43
C VAL A 49 -5.62 6.34 -5.18
N ILE A 50 -6.15 7.56 -5.12
CA ILE A 50 -7.09 7.97 -4.08
C ILE A 50 -8.46 7.41 -4.47
N THR A 51 -8.87 6.35 -3.79
CA THR A 51 -10.20 5.77 -3.94
C THR A 51 -11.19 6.55 -3.07
N GLN A 52 -12.44 6.64 -3.52
CA GLN A 52 -13.54 7.21 -2.72
C GLN A 52 -14.00 6.28 -1.57
N TYR A 53 -13.40 5.10 -1.47
CA TYR A 53 -13.72 4.07 -0.49
C TYR A 53 -12.48 3.87 0.39
N GLY A 54 -12.60 4.09 1.70
CA GLY A 54 -11.50 3.95 2.67
C GLY A 54 -11.30 5.11 3.65
N GLU A 55 -12.09 6.19 3.59
CA GLU A 55 -12.08 7.25 4.62
C GLU A 55 -12.76 6.84 5.93
N GLU A 56 -13.49 5.72 5.92
CA GLU A 56 -14.28 5.23 7.07
C GLU A 56 -13.40 4.74 8.23
N GLU A 57 -12.14 4.36 7.98
CA GLU A 57 -11.23 3.88 9.04
C GLU A 57 -10.55 5.00 9.84
N LYS A 58 -10.78 6.29 9.50
CA LYS A 58 -10.15 7.43 10.19
C LYS A 58 -11.02 8.12 11.24
N ASN A 59 -12.22 7.64 11.51
CA ASN A 59 -13.12 8.29 12.48
C ASN A 59 -13.53 7.35 13.63
N THR A 60 -12.55 6.87 14.39
CA THR A 60 -12.75 6.58 15.81
C THR A 60 -12.12 7.70 16.61
N GLU A 61 -12.78 8.86 16.64
CA GLU A 61 -12.71 9.73 17.80
C GLU A 61 -13.32 8.96 18.99
N GLU A 62 -12.51 8.52 19.95
CA GLU A 62 -13.01 8.15 21.27
C GLU A 62 -13.37 9.43 22.03
N PRO A 63 -14.64 9.68 22.39
CA PRO A 63 -14.95 10.72 23.35
C PRO A 63 -14.64 10.22 24.77
N ALA A 64 -13.84 10.98 25.51
CA ALA A 64 -13.83 11.02 26.97
C ALA A 64 -13.82 12.46 27.46
#